data_AF-A0A4P5TUT5-F1
#
_entry.id   AF-A0A4P5TUT5-F1
#
_cell.length_a   1.000
_cell.length_b   1.000
_cell.length_c   1.000
_cell.angle_alpha   90.00
_cell.angle_beta   90.00
_cell.angle_gamma   90.00
#
_symmetry.space_group_name_H-M   'P 1'
#
loop_
_entity.id
_entity.type
_entity.pdbx_description
1 polymer ?
#
loop_
_entity_poly.entity_id
_entity_poly.type
_entity_poly.pdbx_seq_one_letter_code
_entity_poly.pdbx_strand_id
1 'polypeptide(L)'
;MKILVCISRTPDTTAKVSFIDQNQKFNPDGVQWIINPYDEWYALVRAIELKEKDPSTIIHLINIGNNENEAIIRKALALGGDEAIRIESNTDDPFFIAQQIASVAKDGYDLVLTGKETIDHNGSAIGGMIAELLDFNYISLATKLDIENGSAVVGREADGGEEKIIAPFPLVISCQKGMAEARIPNMRGIMAARTKPLKVMDAVQSESFTSINGFDLPPAKAGVKLIPADTPELLVKLLREEAKAI
;
A
#
# COMPACT_ATOMS: atom_id res chain seq x y z
N MET A 1 -6.07 -21.91 -0.81
CA MET A 1 -6.58 -20.57 -0.42
C MET A 1 -6.47 -19.62 -1.61
N LYS A 2 -7.40 -18.69 -1.79
CA LYS A 2 -7.37 -17.65 -2.83
C LYS A 2 -7.16 -16.28 -2.21
N ILE A 3 -6.05 -15.62 -2.54
CA ILE A 3 -5.62 -14.33 -1.98
C ILE A 3 -5.70 -13.25 -3.06
N LEU A 4 -6.32 -12.12 -2.75
CA LEU A 4 -6.29 -10.91 -3.56
C LEU A 4 -5.32 -9.91 -2.93
N VAL A 5 -4.26 -9.52 -3.65
CA VAL A 5 -3.31 -8.52 -3.20
C VAL A 5 -3.53 -7.22 -3.97
N CYS A 6 -3.79 -6.15 -3.25
CA CYS A 6 -3.96 -4.82 -3.83
C CYS A 6 -2.59 -4.19 -4.08
N ILE A 7 -2.37 -3.76 -5.32
CA ILE A 7 -1.11 -3.18 -5.79
C ILE A 7 -1.41 -1.79 -6.34
N SER A 8 -0.75 -0.77 -5.79
CA SER A 8 -0.84 0.62 -6.25
C SER A 8 0.47 1.11 -6.86
N ARG A 9 0.34 2.12 -7.73
CA ARG A 9 1.44 2.82 -8.37
C ARG A 9 1.64 4.15 -7.65
N THR A 10 2.83 4.39 -7.12
CA THR A 10 3.16 5.63 -6.40
C THR A 10 4.45 6.25 -6.95
N PRO A 11 4.66 7.56 -6.80
CA PRO A 11 5.95 8.17 -7.09
C PRO A 11 7.03 7.60 -6.16
N ASP A 12 8.25 7.47 -6.67
CA ASP A 12 9.40 7.08 -5.85
C ASP A 12 9.64 8.09 -4.72
N THR A 13 10.05 7.62 -3.55
CA THR A 13 10.34 8.48 -2.38
C THR A 13 11.43 9.53 -2.62
N THR A 14 12.26 9.35 -3.66
CA THR A 14 13.30 10.30 -4.08
C THR A 14 12.81 11.31 -5.10
N ALA A 15 11.58 11.17 -5.61
CA ALA A 15 11.01 12.07 -6.60
C ALA A 15 10.84 13.48 -6.02
N LYS A 16 11.18 14.50 -6.82
CA LYS A 16 10.92 15.89 -6.45
C LYS A 16 9.46 16.22 -6.72
N VAL A 17 8.71 16.46 -5.65
CA VAL A 17 7.30 16.87 -5.74
C VAL A 17 7.24 18.29 -6.30
N SER A 18 6.49 18.45 -7.39
CA SER A 18 6.10 19.75 -7.95
C SER A 18 4.69 19.66 -8.51
N PHE A 19 4.04 20.81 -8.68
CA PHE A 19 2.65 20.90 -9.12
C PHE A 19 2.53 21.78 -10.38
N ILE A 20 1.50 21.49 -11.19
CA ILE A 20 1.12 22.23 -12.40
C ILE A 20 -0.32 22.73 -12.25
N ASP A 21 -0.83 23.43 -13.28
CA ASP A 21 -2.21 23.94 -13.33
C ASP A 21 -2.58 24.76 -12.08
N GLN A 22 -1.75 25.74 -11.72
CA GLN A 22 -1.96 26.59 -10.53
C GLN A 22 -2.06 25.76 -9.24
N ASN A 23 -1.19 24.76 -9.11
CA ASN A 23 -1.17 23.77 -8.04
C ASN A 23 -2.42 22.89 -7.93
N GLN A 24 -3.21 22.73 -8.99
CA GLN A 24 -4.36 21.83 -8.96
C GLN A 24 -4.00 20.38 -9.32
N LYS A 25 -2.81 20.15 -9.91
CA LYS A 25 -2.37 18.81 -10.31
C LYS A 25 -0.91 18.55 -9.97
N PHE A 26 -0.61 17.30 -9.64
CA PHE A 26 0.75 16.81 -9.52
C PHE A 26 1.46 16.83 -10.88
N ASN A 27 2.75 17.19 -10.88
CA ASN A 27 3.59 17.15 -12.07
C ASN A 27 4.22 15.76 -12.26
N PRO A 28 3.81 14.97 -13.27
CA PRO A 28 4.39 13.64 -13.50
C PRO A 28 5.76 13.68 -14.20
N ASP A 29 6.21 14.85 -14.69
CA ASP A 29 7.41 14.96 -15.50
C ASP A 29 8.68 14.59 -14.73
N GLY A 30 9.43 13.60 -15.26
CA GLY A 30 10.66 13.10 -14.65
C GLY A 30 10.46 12.29 -13.37
N VAL A 31 9.21 11.94 -13.02
CA VAL A 31 8.89 11.12 -11.85
C VAL A 31 9.09 9.65 -12.18
N GLN A 32 9.93 8.98 -11.39
CA GLN A 32 10.01 7.53 -11.41
C GLN A 32 8.84 6.94 -10.63
N TRP A 33 8.11 6.01 -11.26
CA TRP A 33 6.99 5.31 -10.63
C TRP A 33 7.41 3.92 -10.16
N ILE A 34 6.97 3.58 -8.95
CA ILE A 34 7.24 2.32 -8.27
C ILE A 34 5.95 1.64 -7.84
N ILE A 35 6.06 0.37 -7.44
CA ILE A 35 5.00 -0.27 -6.66
C ILE A 35 5.03 0.40 -5.29
N ASN A 36 3.87 0.70 -4.72
CA ASN A 36 3.81 1.21 -3.35
C ASN A 36 4.55 0.26 -2.40
N PRO A 37 5.52 0.74 -1.61
CA PRO A 37 6.36 -0.11 -0.76
C PRO A 37 5.56 -1.00 0.22
N TYR A 38 4.43 -0.51 0.75
CA TYR A 38 3.61 -1.31 1.65
C TYR A 38 2.91 -2.47 0.93
N ASP A 39 2.53 -2.26 -0.33
CA ASP A 39 1.90 -3.29 -1.15
C ASP A 39 2.96 -4.31 -1.60
N GLU A 40 4.14 -3.84 -2.02
CA GLU A 40 5.23 -4.68 -2.53
C GLU A 40 5.88 -5.50 -1.41
N TRP A 41 6.44 -4.84 -0.40
CA TRP A 41 7.37 -5.47 0.54
C TRP A 41 6.65 -6.26 1.63
N TYR A 42 5.39 -5.91 1.91
CA TYR A 42 4.66 -6.47 3.04
C TYR A 42 3.46 -7.30 2.59
N ALA A 43 2.53 -6.72 1.82
CA ALA A 43 1.34 -7.46 1.41
C ALA A 43 1.66 -8.58 0.39
N LEU A 44 2.36 -8.24 -0.70
CA LEU A 44 2.68 -9.18 -1.76
C LEU A 44 3.69 -10.25 -1.31
N VAL A 45 4.79 -9.84 -0.67
CA VAL A 45 5.77 -10.82 -0.16
C VAL A 45 5.12 -11.79 0.83
N ARG A 46 4.25 -11.31 1.72
CA ARG A 46 3.59 -12.22 2.65
C ARG A 46 2.66 -13.20 1.95
N ALA A 47 1.91 -12.77 0.93
CA ALA A 47 1.13 -13.69 0.10
C ALA A 47 2.01 -14.76 -0.55
N ILE A 48 3.19 -14.38 -1.06
CA ILE A 48 4.16 -15.30 -1.66
C ILE A 48 4.65 -16.31 -0.62
N GLU A 49 4.97 -15.88 0.59
CA GLU A 49 5.41 -16.75 1.69
C GLU A 49 4.33 -17.75 2.11
N LEU A 50 3.07 -17.33 2.14
CA LEU A 50 1.95 -18.24 2.38
C LEU A 50 1.84 -19.30 1.27
N LYS A 51 2.05 -18.90 0.01
CA LYS A 51 2.08 -19.84 -1.12
C LYS A 51 3.29 -20.77 -1.12
N GLU A 52 4.44 -20.31 -0.61
CA GLU A 52 5.62 -21.18 -0.42
C GLU A 52 5.35 -22.27 0.62
N LYS A 53 4.56 -21.98 1.65
CA LYS A 53 4.12 -22.96 2.66
C LYS A 53 3.01 -23.89 2.14
N ASP A 54 2.08 -23.36 1.35
CA ASP A 54 1.00 -24.12 0.71
C ASP A 54 0.90 -23.78 -0.79
N PRO A 55 1.48 -24.62 -1.67
CA PRO A 55 1.48 -24.41 -3.12
C PRO A 55 0.09 -24.39 -3.77
N SER A 56 -0.96 -24.86 -3.07
CA SER A 56 -2.34 -24.74 -3.54
C SER A 56 -2.89 -23.31 -3.45
N THR A 57 -2.15 -22.40 -2.80
CA THR A 57 -2.51 -20.99 -2.69
C THR A 57 -2.41 -20.29 -4.05
N ILE A 58 -3.48 -19.58 -4.41
CA ILE A 58 -3.58 -18.77 -5.62
C ILE A 58 -3.51 -17.30 -5.21
N ILE A 59 -2.61 -16.55 -5.83
CA ILE A 59 -2.39 -15.13 -5.56
C ILE A 59 -2.81 -14.35 -6.81
N HIS A 60 -3.87 -13.57 -6.71
CA HIS A 60 -4.23 -12.60 -7.74
C HIS A 60 -3.83 -11.20 -7.31
N LEU A 61 -3.34 -10.41 -8.25
CA LEU A 61 -3.01 -9.01 -8.05
C LEU A 61 -4.14 -8.14 -8.60
N ILE A 62 -4.50 -7.07 -7.90
CA ILE A 62 -5.45 -6.09 -8.41
C ILE A 62 -4.85 -4.70 -8.38
N ASN A 63 -5.08 -3.94 -9.46
CA ASN A 63 -4.71 -2.55 -9.57
C ASN A 63 -5.88 -1.76 -10.17
N ILE A 64 -6.15 -0.58 -9.62
CA ILE A 64 -7.09 0.38 -10.17
C ILE A 64 -6.27 1.48 -10.82
N GLY A 65 -6.46 1.67 -12.12
CA GLY A 65 -5.67 2.64 -12.87
C GLY A 65 -5.63 2.37 -14.36
N ASN A 66 -4.99 3.27 -15.07
CA ASN A 66 -4.97 3.25 -16.53
C ASN A 66 -3.82 2.42 -17.11
N ASN A 67 -3.64 2.50 -18.43
CA ASN A 67 -2.63 1.72 -19.14
C ASN A 67 -1.18 1.90 -18.66
N GLU A 68 -0.85 3.06 -18.11
CA GLU A 68 0.49 3.34 -17.60
C GLU A 68 0.87 2.49 -16.38
N ASN A 69 -0.12 1.91 -15.68
CA ASN A 69 0.12 1.02 -14.55
C ASN A 69 0.60 -0.38 -14.97
N GLU A 70 0.51 -0.75 -16.26
CA GLU A 70 0.88 -2.10 -16.70
C GLU A 70 2.33 -2.44 -16.34
N ALA A 71 3.28 -1.53 -16.54
CA ALA A 71 4.69 -1.78 -16.19
C ALA A 71 4.86 -2.09 -14.69
N ILE A 72 4.07 -1.45 -13.82
CA ILE A 72 4.09 -1.63 -12.37
C ILE A 72 3.46 -2.98 -11.99
N ILE A 73 2.33 -3.32 -12.62
CA ILE A 73 1.67 -4.63 -12.44
C ILE A 73 2.61 -5.77 -12.88
N ARG A 74 3.32 -5.60 -14.00
CA ARG A 74 4.30 -6.59 -14.50
C ARG A 74 5.49 -6.74 -13.55
N LYS A 75 5.96 -5.65 -12.92
CA LYS A 75 6.97 -5.73 -11.85
C LYS A 75 6.44 -6.53 -10.67
N ALA A 76 5.21 -6.28 -10.22
CA ALA A 76 4.61 -7.03 -9.11
C ALA A 76 4.47 -8.53 -9.45
N LEU A 77 3.96 -8.87 -10.65
CA LEU A 77 3.91 -10.23 -11.16
C LEU A 77 5.27 -10.92 -11.24
N ALA A 78 6.36 -10.16 -11.39
CA ALA A 78 7.72 -10.69 -11.40
C ALA A 78 8.20 -11.10 -10.00
N LEU A 79 7.74 -10.42 -8.94
CA LEU A 79 7.99 -10.85 -7.55
C LEU A 79 7.22 -12.14 -7.27
N GLY A 80 5.93 -12.15 -7.59
CA GLY A 80 5.03 -13.26 -7.35
C GLY A 80 3.57 -12.85 -7.59
N GLY A 81 2.68 -13.83 -7.70
CA GLY A 81 1.33 -13.63 -8.24
C GLY A 81 1.11 -14.52 -9.45
N ASP A 82 -0.09 -15.08 -9.58
CA ASP A 82 -0.46 -16.01 -10.65
C ASP A 82 -1.12 -15.28 -11.81
N GLU A 83 -2.01 -14.35 -11.49
CA GLU A 83 -2.77 -13.52 -12.42
C GLU A 83 -2.86 -12.08 -11.89
N ALA A 84 -2.98 -11.10 -12.78
CA ALA A 84 -3.30 -9.74 -12.42
C ALA A 84 -4.60 -9.26 -13.08
N ILE A 85 -5.30 -8.38 -12.37
CA ILE A 85 -6.52 -7.73 -12.81
C ILE A 85 -6.26 -6.21 -12.76
N ARG A 86 -6.46 -5.53 -13.88
CA ARG A 86 -6.47 -4.06 -13.94
C ARG A 86 -7.87 -3.59 -14.20
N ILE A 87 -8.40 -2.74 -13.32
CA ILE A 87 -9.64 -2.02 -13.55
C ILE A 87 -9.29 -0.64 -14.08
N GLU A 88 -9.72 -0.36 -15.32
CA GLU A 88 -9.42 0.89 -16.01
C GLU A 88 -10.16 2.05 -15.32
N SER A 89 -9.40 2.98 -14.75
CA SER A 89 -9.93 4.21 -14.14
C SER A 89 -8.84 5.27 -14.02
N ASN A 90 -9.26 6.53 -13.96
CA ASN A 90 -8.41 7.69 -13.67
C ASN A 90 -8.79 8.42 -12.37
N THR A 91 -9.73 7.87 -11.59
CA THR A 91 -10.15 8.48 -10.32
C THR A 91 -9.21 8.07 -9.19
N ASP A 92 -8.94 9.03 -8.30
CA ASP A 92 -8.18 8.88 -7.07
C ASP A 92 -9.07 8.81 -5.83
N ASP A 93 -10.41 8.84 -6.01
CA ASP A 93 -11.37 8.77 -4.91
C ASP A 93 -11.26 7.42 -4.17
N PRO A 94 -10.98 7.42 -2.84
CA PRO A 94 -10.76 6.18 -2.09
C PRO A 94 -11.99 5.27 -2.06
N PHE A 95 -13.20 5.83 -2.01
CA PHE A 95 -14.42 5.04 -1.98
C PHE A 95 -14.64 4.32 -3.32
N PHE A 96 -14.46 5.03 -4.43
CA PHE A 96 -14.50 4.42 -5.76
C PHE A 96 -13.51 3.26 -5.86
N ILE A 97 -12.25 3.49 -5.47
CA ILE A 97 -11.18 2.48 -5.53
C ILE A 97 -11.57 1.24 -4.71
N ALA A 98 -12.04 1.43 -3.48
CA ALA A 98 -12.50 0.35 -2.62
C ALA A 98 -13.68 -0.42 -3.23
N GLN A 99 -14.65 0.29 -3.85
CA GLN A 99 -15.79 -0.33 -4.53
C GLN A 99 -15.35 -1.19 -5.72
N GLN A 100 -14.39 -0.72 -6.52
CA GLN A 100 -13.82 -1.50 -7.62
C GLN A 100 -13.13 -2.77 -7.10
N ILE A 101 -12.33 -2.66 -6.03
CA ILE A 101 -11.66 -3.82 -5.44
C ILE A 101 -12.67 -4.83 -4.86
N ALA A 102 -13.65 -4.34 -4.10
CA ALA A 102 -14.72 -5.16 -3.55
C ALA A 102 -15.53 -5.89 -4.65
N SER A 103 -15.75 -5.23 -5.80
CA SER A 103 -16.45 -5.84 -6.93
C SER A 103 -15.77 -7.08 -7.49
N VAL A 104 -14.45 -7.21 -7.33
CA VAL A 104 -13.66 -8.39 -7.72
C VAL A 104 -13.52 -9.36 -6.53
N ALA A 105 -13.28 -8.83 -5.33
CA ALA A 105 -13.05 -9.63 -4.13
C ALA A 105 -14.25 -10.47 -3.70
N LYS A 106 -15.48 -10.04 -4.02
CA LYS A 106 -16.70 -10.82 -3.75
C LYS A 106 -16.73 -12.19 -4.45
N ASP A 107 -15.91 -12.39 -5.49
CA ASP A 107 -15.84 -13.63 -6.26
C ASP A 107 -14.92 -14.69 -5.61
N GLY A 108 -15.24 -15.03 -4.36
CA GLY A 108 -14.69 -16.19 -3.66
C GLY A 108 -13.23 -16.07 -3.22
N TYR A 109 -12.80 -14.88 -2.78
CA TYR A 109 -11.50 -14.71 -2.14
C TYR A 109 -11.60 -14.95 -0.64
N ASP A 110 -10.64 -15.71 -0.10
CA ASP A 110 -10.54 -16.00 1.33
C ASP A 110 -9.85 -14.84 2.07
N LEU A 111 -8.91 -14.17 1.41
CA LEU A 111 -8.07 -13.15 2.02
C LEU A 111 -7.81 -12.01 1.04
N VAL A 112 -8.05 -10.78 1.49
CA VAL A 112 -7.64 -9.57 0.76
C VAL A 112 -6.53 -8.89 1.54
N LEU A 113 -5.38 -8.67 0.90
CA LEU A 113 -4.24 -7.97 1.47
C LEU A 113 -4.06 -6.62 0.81
N THR A 114 -3.92 -5.58 1.62
CA THR A 114 -3.54 -4.23 1.18
C THR A 114 -2.24 -3.84 1.89
N GLY A 115 -1.48 -2.89 1.35
CA GLY A 115 -0.58 -2.11 2.20
C GLY A 115 -1.40 -1.29 3.22
N LYS A 116 -0.74 -0.83 4.29
CA LYS A 116 -1.41 0.05 5.27
C LYS A 116 -1.93 1.32 4.62
N GLU A 117 -1.14 1.92 3.75
CA GLU A 117 -1.42 3.16 3.03
C GLU A 117 -0.57 3.23 1.76
N THR A 118 -0.92 4.14 0.86
CA THR A 118 -0.06 4.53 -0.25
C THR A 118 0.77 5.74 0.15
N ILE A 119 2.03 5.80 -0.28
CA ILE A 119 2.98 6.84 0.15
C ILE A 119 2.70 8.23 -0.45
N ASP A 120 1.80 8.33 -1.44
CA ASP A 120 1.35 9.58 -2.04
C ASP A 120 0.15 10.20 -1.31
N HIS A 121 -0.82 9.39 -0.87
CA HIS A 121 -2.04 9.89 -0.21
C HIS A 121 -2.04 9.72 1.31
N ASN A 122 -1.26 8.78 1.88
CA ASN A 122 -1.22 8.46 3.32
C ASN A 122 -2.62 8.28 3.95
N GLY A 123 -3.56 7.70 3.19
CA GLY A 123 -4.98 7.70 3.57
C GLY A 123 -5.39 6.61 4.57
N SER A 124 -4.65 5.50 4.66
CA SER A 124 -4.91 4.37 5.57
C SER A 124 -6.37 3.84 5.64
N ALA A 125 -7.19 4.07 4.61
CA ALA A 125 -8.64 3.82 4.66
C ALA A 125 -9.14 2.68 3.77
N ILE A 126 -8.45 2.39 2.66
CA ILE A 126 -8.92 1.46 1.61
C ILE A 126 -9.23 0.07 2.17
N GLY A 127 -8.35 -0.49 3.00
CA GLY A 127 -8.57 -1.83 3.59
C GLY A 127 -9.87 -1.91 4.41
N GLY A 128 -10.15 -0.90 5.22
CA GLY A 128 -11.39 -0.84 6.02
C GLY A 128 -12.63 -0.65 5.14
N MET A 129 -12.55 0.20 4.11
CA MET A 129 -13.65 0.39 3.15
C MET A 129 -13.97 -0.90 2.39
N ILE A 130 -12.95 -1.64 1.93
CA ILE A 130 -13.15 -2.93 1.26
C ILE A 130 -13.85 -3.93 2.19
N ALA A 131 -13.40 -4.00 3.45
CA ALA A 131 -13.98 -4.92 4.42
C ALA A 131 -15.45 -4.62 4.69
N GLU A 132 -15.81 -3.35 4.90
CA GLU A 132 -17.20 -2.92 5.08
C GLU A 132 -18.06 -3.24 3.85
N LEU A 133 -17.57 -2.95 2.64
CA LEU A 133 -18.29 -3.21 1.39
C LEU A 133 -18.54 -4.71 1.12
N LEU A 134 -17.70 -5.58 1.69
CA LEU A 134 -17.79 -7.04 1.53
C LEU A 134 -18.46 -7.72 2.73
N ASP A 135 -18.73 -6.99 3.82
CA ASP A 135 -19.10 -7.56 5.12
C ASP A 135 -18.06 -8.59 5.63
N PHE A 136 -16.77 -8.27 5.46
CA PHE A 136 -15.64 -9.09 5.90
C PHE A 136 -15.04 -8.55 7.20
N ASN A 137 -14.41 -9.44 7.98
CA ASN A 137 -13.58 -8.99 9.10
C ASN A 137 -12.42 -8.13 8.59
N TYR A 138 -11.99 -7.15 9.38
CA TYR A 138 -10.83 -6.31 9.08
C TYR A 138 -9.83 -6.31 10.23
N ILE A 139 -8.57 -6.56 9.92
CA ILE A 139 -7.46 -6.33 10.85
C ILE A 139 -6.50 -5.31 10.24
N SER A 140 -6.39 -4.16 10.87
CA SER A 140 -5.51 -3.08 10.43
C SER A 140 -4.08 -3.24 10.94
N LEU A 141 -3.12 -2.68 10.21
CA LEU A 141 -1.73 -2.48 10.66
C LEU A 141 -1.04 -3.78 11.12
N ALA A 142 -1.28 -4.87 10.40
CA ALA A 142 -0.68 -6.15 10.73
C ALA A 142 0.83 -6.16 10.46
N THR A 143 1.60 -6.58 11.46
CA THR A 143 3.05 -6.78 11.42
C THR A 143 3.42 -8.26 11.28
N LYS A 144 2.46 -9.18 11.35
CA LYS A 144 2.68 -10.61 11.13
C LYS A 144 1.38 -11.29 10.74
N LEU A 145 1.45 -12.32 9.91
CA LEU A 145 0.29 -13.13 9.53
C LEU A 145 0.73 -14.58 9.34
N ASP A 146 0.26 -15.51 10.15
CA ASP A 146 0.38 -16.95 9.91
C ASP A 146 -1.01 -17.58 9.76
N ILE A 147 -1.06 -18.81 9.23
CA ILE A 147 -2.31 -19.58 9.11
C ILE A 147 -2.15 -20.80 10.01
N GLU A 148 -3.02 -20.92 11.00
CA GLU A 148 -3.04 -22.05 11.95
C GLU A 148 -4.46 -22.57 12.08
N ASN A 149 -4.65 -23.89 11.97
CA ASN A 149 -5.95 -24.55 12.13
C ASN A 149 -7.08 -23.94 11.28
N GLY A 150 -6.76 -23.47 10.06
CA GLY A 150 -7.74 -22.86 9.15
C GLY A 150 -8.15 -21.42 9.49
N SER A 151 -7.48 -20.77 10.45
CA SER A 151 -7.70 -19.36 10.82
C SER A 151 -6.44 -18.54 10.60
N ALA A 152 -6.61 -17.23 10.38
CA ALA A 152 -5.52 -16.28 10.35
C ALA A 152 -5.07 -15.95 11.79
N VAL A 153 -3.76 -16.01 12.02
CA VAL A 153 -3.10 -15.62 13.27
C VAL A 153 -2.27 -14.38 12.98
N VAL A 154 -2.76 -13.23 13.43
CA VAL A 154 -2.24 -11.91 13.07
C VAL A 154 -1.57 -11.26 14.27
N GLY A 155 -0.36 -10.74 14.05
CA GLY A 155 0.33 -9.85 15.00
C GLY A 155 0.12 -8.40 14.59
N ARG A 156 -0.12 -7.52 15.57
CA ARG A 156 -0.25 -6.07 15.40
C ARG A 156 0.49 -5.33 16.51
N GLU A 157 1.09 -4.18 16.17
CA GLU A 157 1.60 -3.24 17.16
C GLU A 157 0.46 -2.35 17.69
N ALA A 158 0.37 -2.22 19.01
CA ALA A 158 -0.56 -1.33 19.69
C ALA A 158 0.21 -0.42 20.66
N ASP A 159 -0.44 0.67 21.10
CA ASP A 159 0.15 1.56 22.08
C ASP A 159 0.46 0.79 23.39
N GLY A 160 1.75 0.55 23.63
CA GLY A 160 2.24 -0.19 24.80
C GLY A 160 2.58 -1.66 24.59
N GLY A 161 2.51 -2.20 23.36
CA GLY A 161 3.00 -3.55 23.08
C GLY A 161 2.53 -4.18 21.76
N GLU A 162 2.38 -5.51 21.78
CA GLU A 162 1.93 -6.31 20.64
C GLU A 162 0.63 -7.04 20.97
N GLU A 163 -0.27 -7.11 19.99
CA GLU A 163 -1.53 -7.85 20.04
C GLU A 163 -1.45 -9.06 19.12
N LYS A 164 -1.95 -10.21 19.59
CA LYS A 164 -2.14 -11.42 18.78
C LYS A 164 -3.64 -11.65 18.59
N ILE A 165 -4.10 -11.58 17.34
CA ILE A 165 -5.50 -11.72 16.95
C ILE A 165 -5.68 -13.02 16.16
N ILE A 166 -6.74 -13.77 16.44
CA ILE A 166 -7.12 -14.95 15.66
C ILE A 166 -8.47 -14.65 14.99
N ALA A 167 -8.53 -14.76 13.67
CA ALA A 167 -9.73 -14.45 12.90
C ALA A 167 -10.03 -15.52 11.83
N PRO A 168 -11.31 -15.85 11.59
CA PRO A 168 -11.70 -16.73 10.50
C PRO A 168 -11.62 -16.01 9.15
N PHE A 169 -11.57 -16.78 8.07
CA PHE A 169 -11.79 -16.30 6.71
C PHE A 169 -13.29 -16.23 6.39
N PRO A 170 -13.75 -15.33 5.50
CA PRO A 170 -12.95 -14.37 4.74
C PRO A 170 -12.51 -13.15 5.57
N LEU A 171 -11.36 -12.57 5.20
CA LEU A 171 -10.68 -11.55 5.99
C LEU A 171 -9.99 -10.51 5.09
N VAL A 172 -10.02 -9.25 5.51
CA VAL A 172 -9.20 -8.18 4.93
C VAL A 172 -8.11 -7.79 5.93
N ILE A 173 -6.87 -7.65 5.47
CA ILE A 173 -5.74 -7.23 6.30
C ILE A 173 -4.99 -6.09 5.62
N SER A 174 -4.70 -5.03 6.37
CA SER A 174 -3.74 -4.02 5.93
C SER A 174 -2.37 -4.28 6.55
N CYS A 175 -1.37 -4.45 5.69
CA CYS A 175 -0.02 -4.88 6.03
C CYS A 175 0.89 -3.68 6.25
N GLN A 176 1.63 -3.68 7.35
CA GLN A 176 2.64 -2.67 7.64
C GLN A 176 4.03 -3.28 7.79
N LYS A 177 5.01 -2.42 8.09
CA LYS A 177 6.40 -2.82 8.32
C LYS A 177 6.46 -3.91 9.39
N GLY A 178 7.23 -4.96 9.12
CA GLY A 178 7.35 -6.15 9.97
C GLY A 178 6.63 -7.37 9.41
N MET A 179 5.61 -7.20 8.57
CA MET A 179 4.81 -8.31 8.00
C MET A 179 5.65 -9.31 7.22
N ALA A 180 6.63 -8.82 6.46
CA ALA A 180 7.57 -9.60 5.68
C ALA A 180 8.82 -8.78 5.39
N GLU A 181 9.87 -9.45 4.90
CA GLU A 181 11.11 -8.81 4.45
C GLU A 181 11.08 -8.54 2.94
N ALA A 182 11.58 -7.38 2.53
CA ALA A 182 11.56 -6.98 1.12
C ALA A 182 12.32 -7.99 0.24
N ARG A 183 11.72 -8.36 -0.90
CA ARG A 183 12.31 -9.30 -1.87
C ARG A 183 12.50 -8.65 -3.23
N ILE A 184 13.56 -9.06 -3.91
CA ILE A 184 13.83 -8.66 -5.29
C ILE A 184 13.43 -9.82 -6.22
N PRO A 185 12.73 -9.54 -7.33
CA PRO A 185 12.37 -10.59 -8.28
C PRO A 185 13.63 -11.20 -8.91
N ASN A 186 13.63 -12.53 -9.06
CA ASN A 186 14.70 -13.22 -9.78
C ASN A 186 14.48 -13.17 -11.30
N MET A 187 15.53 -13.49 -12.07
CA MET A 187 15.49 -13.46 -13.55
C MET A 187 14.36 -14.32 -14.14
N ARG A 188 14.07 -15.48 -13.54
CA ARG A 188 12.97 -16.35 -13.99
C ARG A 188 11.60 -15.68 -13.79
N GLY A 189 11.39 -15.02 -12.65
CA GLY A 189 10.19 -14.26 -12.34
C GLY A 189 9.98 -13.11 -13.33
N ILE A 190 11.04 -12.35 -13.62
CA ILE A 190 10.99 -11.25 -14.60
C ILE A 190 10.59 -11.74 -16.00
N MET A 191 11.14 -12.87 -16.45
CA MET A 191 10.80 -13.44 -17.76
C MET A 191 9.36 -13.97 -17.78
N ALA A 192 8.93 -14.68 -16.74
CA ALA A 192 7.59 -15.25 -16.65
C ALA A 192 6.49 -14.18 -16.52
N ALA A 193 6.76 -13.04 -15.87
CA ALA A 193 5.78 -11.98 -15.67
C ALA A 193 5.21 -11.39 -16.97
N ARG A 194 5.99 -11.44 -18.06
CA ARG A 194 5.57 -10.97 -19.39
C ARG A 194 4.43 -11.80 -19.98
N THR A 195 4.36 -13.08 -19.63
CA THR A 195 3.37 -14.03 -20.17
C THR A 195 2.26 -14.37 -19.17
N LYS A 196 2.41 -13.97 -17.90
CA LYS A 196 1.34 -14.14 -16.90
C LYS A 196 0.06 -13.39 -17.33
N PRO A 197 -1.13 -13.97 -17.07
CA PRO A 197 -2.39 -13.33 -17.42
C PRO A 197 -2.53 -11.94 -16.76
N LEU A 198 -2.93 -10.97 -17.58
CA LEU A 198 -3.35 -9.65 -17.15
C LEU A 198 -4.74 -9.41 -17.73
N LYS A 199 -5.77 -9.49 -16.89
CA LYS A 199 -7.15 -9.22 -17.28
C LYS A 199 -7.43 -7.73 -17.11
N VAL A 200 -7.76 -7.05 -18.21
CA VAL A 200 -8.23 -5.66 -18.16
C VAL A 200 -9.75 -5.66 -18.11
N MET A 201 -10.31 -4.92 -17.17
CA MET A 201 -11.75 -4.80 -16.94
C MET A 201 -12.15 -3.33 -16.90
N ASP A 202 -13.34 -3.02 -17.39
CA ASP A 202 -13.94 -1.70 -17.21
C ASP A 202 -14.38 -1.54 -15.75
N ALA A 203 -14.31 -0.30 -15.25
CA ALA A 203 -14.83 0.02 -13.93
C ALA A 203 -16.33 -0.22 -13.83
N VAL A 204 -16.78 -0.75 -12.70
CA VAL A 204 -18.20 -0.82 -12.36
C VAL A 204 -18.70 0.57 -11.95
N GLN A 205 -19.98 0.83 -12.14
CA GLN A 205 -20.60 2.08 -11.69
C GLN A 205 -20.41 2.25 -10.18
N SER A 206 -19.87 3.39 -9.78
CA SER A 206 -19.60 3.74 -8.39
C SER A 206 -19.60 5.26 -8.27
N GLU A 207 -20.08 5.76 -7.14
CA GLU A 207 -20.02 7.19 -6.81
C GLU A 207 -18.60 7.58 -6.39
N SER A 208 -18.27 8.87 -6.54
CA SER A 208 -17.05 9.46 -5.97
C SER A 208 -17.48 10.55 -5.01
N PHE A 209 -16.91 10.54 -3.81
CA PHE A 209 -17.34 11.43 -2.72
C PHE A 209 -16.32 12.54 -2.41
N THR A 210 -15.10 12.39 -2.90
CA THR A 210 -14.00 13.30 -2.65
C THR A 210 -13.36 13.75 -3.97
N SER A 211 -12.79 14.95 -3.95
CA SER A 211 -11.97 15.48 -5.03
C SER A 211 -10.91 16.40 -4.45
N ILE A 212 -9.74 16.43 -5.09
CA ILE A 212 -8.65 17.32 -4.69
C ILE A 212 -8.86 18.69 -5.36
N ASN A 213 -9.02 19.74 -4.55
CA ASN A 213 -9.20 21.10 -5.05
C ASN A 213 -7.88 21.80 -5.38
N GLY A 214 -6.79 21.38 -4.75
CA GLY A 214 -5.47 21.98 -4.92
C GLY A 214 -4.44 21.41 -3.96
N PHE A 215 -3.18 21.71 -4.24
CA PHE A 215 -2.01 21.31 -3.48
C PHE A 215 -1.23 22.54 -3.05
N ASP A 216 -0.60 22.45 -1.89
CA ASP A 216 0.35 23.46 -1.44
C ASP A 216 1.60 22.78 -0.90
N LEU A 217 2.76 23.39 -1.16
CA LEU A 217 3.99 22.95 -0.53
C LEU A 217 4.00 23.41 0.94
N PRO A 218 4.53 22.59 1.86
CA PRO A 218 4.72 23.05 3.23
C PRO A 218 5.62 24.29 3.25
N PRO A 219 5.48 25.17 4.25
CA PRO A 219 6.33 26.34 4.38
C PRO A 219 7.80 25.95 4.33
N ALA A 220 8.61 26.77 3.64
CA ALA A 220 10.06 26.56 3.61
C ALA A 220 10.60 26.48 5.05
N LYS A 221 11.44 25.48 5.33
CA LYS A 221 12.06 25.35 6.64
C LYS A 221 12.82 26.63 6.97
N ALA A 222 12.61 27.16 8.18
CA ALA A 222 13.41 28.26 8.69
C ALA A 222 14.90 27.86 8.72
N GLY A 223 15.79 28.84 8.61
CA GLY A 223 17.23 28.62 8.75
C GLY A 223 17.58 27.94 10.08
N VAL A 224 18.64 27.14 10.10
CA VAL A 224 19.12 26.48 11.31
C VAL A 224 20.05 27.40 12.10
N LYS A 225 19.91 27.43 13.43
CA LYS A 225 20.89 28.07 14.33
C LYS A 225 21.95 27.04 14.67
N LEU A 226 23.16 27.22 14.15
CA LEU A 226 24.28 26.34 14.47
C LEU A 226 24.85 26.72 15.85
N ILE A 227 24.94 25.73 16.74
CA ILE A 227 25.50 25.89 18.08
C ILE A 227 26.90 25.24 18.12
N PRO A 228 27.92 25.92 18.66
CA PRO A 228 29.25 25.34 18.82
C PRO A 228 29.23 24.04 19.64
N ALA A 229 29.97 23.04 19.18
CA ALA A 229 29.99 21.70 19.78
C ALA A 229 30.53 21.68 21.22
N ASP A 230 31.30 22.69 21.60
CA ASP A 230 31.87 22.89 22.94
C ASP A 230 30.91 23.59 23.91
N THR A 231 29.68 23.92 23.49
CA THR A 231 28.67 24.62 24.32
C THR A 231 27.31 23.89 24.38
N PRO A 232 27.27 22.63 24.86
CA PRO A 232 26.03 21.87 24.94
C PRO A 232 24.99 22.52 25.88
N GLU A 233 25.41 23.27 26.89
CA GLU A 233 24.49 23.97 27.81
C GLU A 233 23.71 25.07 27.09
N LEU A 234 24.35 25.75 26.12
CA LEU A 234 23.71 26.75 25.29
C LEU A 234 22.61 26.11 24.45
N LEU A 235 22.86 24.95 23.86
CA LEU A 235 21.84 24.22 23.11
C LEU A 235 20.63 23.90 23.99
N VAL A 236 20.84 23.34 25.19
CA VAL A 236 19.75 23.01 26.12
C VAL A 236 18.97 24.26 26.52
N LYS A 237 19.66 25.37 26.81
CA LYS A 237 19.01 26.64 27.14
C LYS A 237 18.11 27.13 26.00
N LEU A 238 18.63 27.14 24.77
CA LEU A 238 17.89 27.57 23.59
C LEU A 238 16.70 26.66 23.28
N LEU A 239 16.85 25.34 23.47
CA LEU A 239 15.77 24.38 23.28
C LEU A 239 14.63 24.57 24.31
N ARG A 240 14.95 24.93 25.56
CA ARG A 240 13.94 25.20 26.61
C ARG A 240 13.29 26.58 26.48
N GLU A 241 14.10 27.62 26.31
CA GLU A 241 13.65 29.00 26.44
C GLU A 241 13.13 29.58 25.11
N GLU A 242 13.83 29.33 23.99
CA GLU A 242 13.46 29.88 22.69
C GLU A 242 12.54 28.92 21.92
N ALA A 243 12.98 27.68 21.69
CA ALA A 243 12.27 26.72 20.86
C ALA A 243 11.16 25.95 21.59
N LYS A 244 11.21 25.87 22.93
CA LYS A 244 10.27 25.14 23.80
C LYS A 244 9.99 23.70 23.32
N ALA A 245 11.05 23.01 22.90
CA ALA A 245 10.98 21.67 22.34
C ALA A 245 11.32 20.55 23.36
N ILE A 246 11.83 20.93 24.54
CA ILE A 246 12.16 20.07 25.69
C ILE A 246 11.88 20.79 27.01
#